data_AF-A0A2I0N7M0-F1
#
_entry.id   AF-A0A2I0N7M0-F1
#
_cell.length_a   1.000
_cell.length_b   1.000
_cell.length_c   1.000
_cell.angle_alpha   90.00
_cell.angle_beta   90.00
_cell.angle_gamma   90.00
#
_symmetry.space_group_name_H-M   'P 1'
#
loop_
_entity.id
_entity.type
_entity.pdbx_description
1 polymer ?
#
loop_
_entity_poly.entity_id
_entity_poly.type
_entity_poly.pdbx_seq_one_letter_code
_entity_poly.pdbx_strand_id
1 'polypeptide(L)'
;MDWGNGIYITATRPYEGLANFFSARGTDLNRLFFIDCISQHLGISDPSIPSNVRYVQTPTMLEFVSLYADDALRTRDPSFVILDSLSSLLIYNSEDAVRKFLHALANKMRQKGIKIYIISMEDKHPASFFVFCDEIVDG
;
A
#
# COMPACT_ATOMS: atom_id res chain seq x y z
N MET A 1 -19.99 7.02 9.04
CA MET A 1 -19.17 5.92 9.58
C MET A 1 -17.76 6.45 9.69
N ASP A 2 -17.22 6.49 10.90
CA ASP A 2 -15.83 6.88 11.14
C ASP A 2 -14.94 5.64 10.97
N TRP A 3 -14.04 5.67 9.99
CA TRP A 3 -13.19 4.54 9.59
C TRP A 3 -11.74 4.68 10.06
N GLY A 4 -11.43 5.72 10.85
CA GLY A 4 -10.09 5.97 11.40
C GLY A 4 -9.09 6.53 10.38
N ASN A 5 -7.80 6.50 10.71
CA ASN A 5 -6.71 6.82 9.79
C ASN A 5 -6.26 5.57 9.02
N GLY A 6 -5.76 5.74 7.80
CA GLY A 6 -5.31 4.64 6.95
C GLY A 6 -3.96 4.86 6.28
N ILE A 7 -3.26 3.77 6.00
CA ILE A 7 -2.10 3.77 5.10
C ILE A 7 -2.53 3.17 3.77
N TYR A 8 -2.18 3.81 2.65
CA TYR A 8 -2.43 3.32 1.30
C TYR A 8 -1.11 3.15 0.56
N ILE A 9 -0.70 1.89 0.36
CA ILE A 9 0.49 1.54 -0.41
C ILE A 9 0.05 1.30 -1.85
N THR A 10 0.56 2.09 -2.80
CA THR A 10 0.22 1.92 -4.21
C THR A 10 1.42 1.61 -5.09
N ALA A 11 1.27 0.61 -5.96
CA ALA A 11 2.16 0.27 -7.07
C ALA A 11 1.40 0.20 -8.41
N THR A 12 0.12 0.60 -8.43
CA THR A 12 -0.79 0.51 -9.58
C THR A 12 -1.07 1.88 -10.20
N ARG A 13 -1.29 2.90 -9.38
CA ARG A 13 -1.77 4.22 -9.80
C ARG A 13 -1.00 5.33 -9.07
N PRO A 14 -0.56 6.37 -9.79
CA PRO A 14 0.04 7.56 -9.17
C PRO A 14 -0.85 8.15 -8.07
N TYR A 15 -0.21 8.66 -7.01
CA TYR A 15 -0.85 9.34 -5.88
C TYR A 15 -1.87 10.38 -6.34
N GLU A 16 -1.53 11.24 -7.30
CA GLU A 16 -2.44 12.30 -7.75
C GLU A 16 -3.76 11.74 -8.28
N GLY A 17 -3.70 10.65 -9.04
CA GLY A 17 -4.90 9.98 -9.55
C GLY A 17 -5.77 9.42 -8.43
N LEU A 18 -5.16 8.82 -7.41
CA LEU A 18 -5.87 8.30 -6.24
C LEU A 18 -6.42 9.42 -5.35
N ALA A 19 -5.63 10.46 -5.10
CA ALA A 19 -6.03 11.63 -4.33
C ALA A 19 -7.25 12.31 -4.95
N ASN A 20 -7.24 12.53 -6.27
CA ASN A 20 -8.37 13.07 -7.00
C ASN A 20 -9.58 12.13 -6.95
N PHE A 21 -9.38 10.83 -7.15
CA PHE A 21 -10.45 9.83 -7.10
C PHE A 21 -11.16 9.79 -5.73
N PHE A 22 -10.39 9.82 -4.64
CA PHE A 22 -10.91 9.80 -3.27
C PHE A 22 -11.54 11.14 -2.87
N SER A 23 -10.89 12.26 -3.18
CA SER A 23 -11.41 13.60 -2.90
C SER A 23 -12.74 13.86 -3.61
N ALA A 24 -12.87 13.44 -4.88
CA ALA A 24 -14.13 13.53 -5.63
C ALA A 24 -15.29 12.72 -5.01
N ARG A 25 -14.99 11.77 -4.12
CA ARG A 25 -15.97 10.96 -3.36
C ARG A 25 -16.18 11.45 -1.93
N GLY A 26 -15.62 12.61 -1.58
CA GLY A 26 -15.75 13.22 -0.25
C GLY A 26 -14.85 12.60 0.82
N THR A 27 -13.83 11.82 0.43
CA THR A 27 -12.84 11.28 1.37
C THR A 27 -11.88 12.39 1.82
N ASP A 28 -11.74 12.58 3.12
CA ASP A 28 -10.72 13.46 3.70
C ASP A 28 -9.32 12.84 3.53
N LEU A 29 -8.53 13.40 2.62
CA LEU A 29 -7.18 12.91 2.32
C LEU A 29 -6.19 13.05 3.49
N ASN A 30 -6.49 13.87 4.51
CA ASN A 30 -5.62 13.97 5.69
C ASN A 30 -5.66 12.71 6.56
N ARG A 31 -6.74 11.92 6.43
CA ARG A 31 -6.90 10.62 7.10
C ARG A 31 -6.18 9.48 6.39
N LEU A 32 -5.63 9.72 5.19
CA LEU A 32 -4.87 8.73 4.44
C LEU A 32 -3.41 9.17 4.31
N PHE A 33 -2.51 8.23 4.59
CA PHE A 33 -1.09 8.38 4.30
C PHE A 33 -0.69 7.45 3.16
N PHE A 34 -0.15 8.01 2.09
CA PHE A 34 0.17 7.28 0.87
C PHE A 34 1.66 6.90 0.83
N ILE A 35 1.92 5.68 0.39
CA ILE A 35 3.24 5.22 -0.01
C ILE A 35 3.15 4.90 -1.50
N ASP A 36 3.63 5.82 -2.32
CA ASP A 36 3.52 5.76 -3.77
C ASP A 36 4.80 5.20 -4.38
N CYS A 37 4.68 4.01 -4.97
CA CYS A 37 5.79 3.28 -5.56
C CYS A 37 5.89 3.46 -7.08
N ILE A 38 4.95 4.15 -7.71
CA ILE A 38 4.80 4.17 -9.17
C ILE A 38 4.99 5.54 -9.79
N SER A 39 4.67 6.64 -9.09
CA SER A 39 4.79 8.00 -9.65
C SER A 39 6.21 8.31 -10.13
N GLN A 40 7.21 8.14 -9.25
CA GLN A 40 8.60 8.43 -9.62
C GLN A 40 9.14 7.47 -10.67
N HIS A 41 8.69 6.21 -10.66
CA HIS A 41 9.02 5.23 -11.70
C HIS A 41 8.51 5.67 -13.09
N LEU A 42 7.37 6.35 -13.14
CA LEU A 42 6.79 6.93 -14.35
C LEU A 42 7.37 8.32 -14.70
N GLY A 43 8.40 8.79 -13.98
CA GLY A 43 8.98 10.12 -14.18
C GLY A 43 8.12 11.27 -13.66
N ILE A 44 7.07 10.99 -12.90
CA ILE A 44 6.23 12.00 -12.26
C ILE A 44 6.99 12.49 -11.02
N SER A 45 7.27 13.79 -11.00
CA SER A 45 7.90 14.45 -9.87
C SER A 45 7.05 15.65 -9.47
N ASP A 46 6.63 15.68 -8.20
CA ASP A 46 5.94 16.81 -7.62
C ASP A 46 6.98 17.69 -6.91
N PRO A 47 7.20 18.95 -7.36
CA PRO A 47 8.08 19.88 -6.67
C PRO A 47 7.59 20.25 -5.25
N SER A 48 6.31 20.01 -4.96
CA SER A 48 5.64 20.28 -3.68
C SER A 48 5.10 19.00 -3.06
N ILE A 49 5.99 18.10 -2.60
CA ILE A 49 5.60 16.83 -1.97
C ILE A 49 4.57 17.07 -0.85
N PRO A 50 3.31 16.59 -1.02
CA PRO A 50 2.30 16.73 0.01
C PRO A 50 2.69 16.01 1.30
N SER A 51 2.25 16.54 2.45
CA SER A 51 2.62 15.98 3.77
C SER A 51 2.08 14.57 4.03
N ASN A 52 1.07 14.14 3.25
CA ASN A 52 0.40 12.86 3.39
C ASN A 52 0.85 11.81 2.36
N VAL A 53 1.99 12.01 1.68
CA VAL A 53 2.58 11.01 0.78
C VAL A 53 4.09 10.85 1.00
N ARG A 54 4.59 9.63 0.74
CA ARG A 54 6.00 9.33 0.53
C ARG A 54 6.16 8.60 -0.79
N TYR A 55 7.11 9.07 -1.59
CA TYR A 55 7.43 8.46 -2.86
C TYR A 55 8.59 7.48 -2.70
N VAL A 56 8.43 6.29 -3.29
CA VAL A 56 9.49 5.32 -3.51
C VAL A 56 9.87 5.40 -4.99
N GLN A 57 11.17 5.42 -5.29
CA GLN A 57 11.67 5.66 -6.65
C GLN A 57 11.23 4.59 -7.65
N THR A 58 11.09 3.35 -7.20
CA THR A 58 10.69 2.21 -8.04
C THR A 58 9.95 1.16 -7.20
N PRO A 59 8.97 0.42 -7.78
CA PRO A 59 8.28 -0.66 -7.08
C PRO A 59 9.19 -1.80 -6.61
N THR A 60 10.44 -1.85 -7.07
CA THR A 60 11.42 -2.86 -6.65
C THR A 60 12.01 -2.62 -5.25
N MET A 61 11.83 -1.42 -4.70
CA MET A 61 12.44 -1.00 -3.43
C MET A 61 11.53 -1.28 -2.23
N LEU A 62 11.23 -2.57 -2.00
CA LEU A 62 10.33 -3.03 -0.94
C LEU A 62 10.81 -2.65 0.48
N GLU A 63 12.12 -2.45 0.66
CA GLU A 63 12.72 -1.97 1.90
C GLU A 63 12.27 -0.55 2.25
N PHE A 64 12.15 0.35 1.26
CA PHE A 64 11.67 1.71 1.48
C PHE A 64 10.15 1.72 1.72
N VAL A 65 9.40 0.86 1.05
CA VAL A 65 7.97 0.67 1.33
C VAL A 65 7.79 0.26 2.80
N SER A 66 8.58 -0.70 3.27
CA SER A 66 8.56 -1.18 4.65
C SER A 66 8.95 -0.09 5.65
N LEU A 67 10.01 0.69 5.34
CA LEU A 67 10.47 1.80 6.17
C LEU A 67 9.39 2.88 6.33
N TYR A 68 8.76 3.29 5.23
CA TYR A 68 7.72 4.31 5.24
C TYR A 68 6.43 3.82 5.92
N ALA A 69 6.09 2.53 5.75
CA ALA A 69 4.99 1.93 6.48
C ALA A 69 5.27 1.95 7.99
N ASP A 70 6.48 1.60 8.41
CA ASP A 70 6.88 1.62 9.83
C ASP A 70 6.84 3.00 10.44
N ASP A 71 7.26 4.02 9.68
CA ASP A 71 7.16 5.40 10.13
C ASP A 71 5.71 5.86 10.27
N ALA A 72 4.86 5.56 9.28
CA ALA A 72 3.45 5.89 9.33
C ALA A 72 2.71 5.17 10.47
N LEU A 73 3.02 3.90 10.72
CA LEU A 73 2.44 3.13 11.84
C LEU A 73 2.76 3.76 13.21
N ARG A 74 3.93 4.39 13.36
CA ARG A 74 4.30 5.07 14.62
C ARG A 74 3.69 6.46 14.74
N THR A 75 3.56 7.18 13.63
CA THR A 75 3.26 8.61 13.63
C THR A 75 1.80 8.95 13.35
N ARG A 76 1.04 8.02 12.76
CA ARG A 76 -0.35 8.27 12.30
C ARG A 76 -1.42 7.44 13.00
N ASP A 77 -1.03 6.44 13.80
CA ASP A 77 -1.94 5.51 14.49
C ASP A 77 -3.07 4.98 13.57
N PRO A 78 -2.72 4.31 12.46
CA PRO A 78 -3.71 3.90 11.48
C PRO A 78 -4.54 2.70 11.97
N SER A 79 -5.82 2.72 11.63
CA SER A 79 -6.76 1.61 11.89
C SER A 79 -6.69 0.52 10.82
N PHE A 80 -6.16 0.85 9.63
CA PHE A 80 -6.02 -0.10 8.52
C PHE A 80 -4.88 0.24 7.57
N VAL A 81 -4.48 -0.75 6.77
CA VAL A 81 -3.53 -0.63 5.66
C VAL A 81 -4.16 -1.22 4.40
N ILE A 82 -4.00 -0.56 3.26
CA ILE A 82 -4.34 -1.08 1.93
C ILE A 82 -3.06 -1.26 1.14
N LEU A 83 -2.90 -2.43 0.51
CA LEU A 83 -1.88 -2.69 -0.50
C LEU A 83 -2.53 -2.84 -1.88
N ASP A 84 -2.32 -1.86 -2.74
CA ASP A 84 -2.83 -1.78 -4.11
C ASP A 84 -1.68 -1.73 -5.14
N SER A 85 -1.23 -2.84 -5.72
CA SER A 85 -1.74 -4.20 -5.58
C SER A 85 -0.58 -5.18 -5.46
N LEU A 86 -0.87 -6.35 -4.90
CA LEU A 86 0.03 -7.50 -4.90
C LEU A 86 0.47 -7.84 -6.33
N SER A 87 -0.47 -7.92 -7.26
CA SER A 87 -0.17 -8.22 -8.67
C SER A 87 0.78 -7.22 -9.31
N SER A 88 0.65 -5.93 -9.01
CA SER A 88 1.59 -4.93 -9.50
C SER A 88 2.97 -5.12 -8.91
N LEU A 89 3.11 -5.39 -7.61
CA LEU A 89 4.42 -5.66 -7.02
C LEU A 89 5.09 -6.89 -7.65
N LEU A 90 4.33 -7.93 -7.98
CA LEU A 90 4.82 -9.15 -8.65
C LEU A 90 5.30 -8.92 -10.09
N ILE A 91 4.88 -7.83 -10.77
CA ILE A 91 5.42 -7.47 -12.09
C ILE A 91 6.88 -7.01 -11.98
N TYR A 92 7.22 -6.31 -10.91
CA TYR A 92 8.54 -5.69 -10.74
C TYR A 92 9.50 -6.51 -9.88
N ASN A 93 8.98 -7.41 -9.03
CA ASN A 93 9.75 -8.13 -8.03
C ASN A 93 9.62 -9.65 -8.20
N SER A 94 10.60 -10.39 -7.70
CA SER A 94 10.48 -11.84 -7.59
C SER A 94 9.40 -12.24 -6.58
N GLU A 95 8.74 -13.38 -6.81
CA GLU A 95 7.74 -13.91 -5.89
C GLU A 95 8.28 -14.08 -4.46
N ASP A 96 9.52 -14.53 -4.31
CA ASP A 96 10.15 -14.71 -3.00
C ASP A 96 10.32 -13.37 -2.25
N ALA A 97 10.72 -12.31 -2.96
CA ALA A 97 10.85 -10.98 -2.37
C ALA A 97 9.50 -10.44 -1.92
N VAL A 98 8.47 -10.52 -2.77
CA VAL A 98 7.11 -10.07 -2.42
C VAL A 98 6.52 -10.91 -1.29
N ARG A 99 6.76 -12.22 -1.28
CA ARG A 99 6.32 -13.12 -0.20
C ARG A 99 6.93 -12.75 1.14
N LYS A 100 8.24 -12.53 1.20
CA LYS A 100 8.93 -12.11 2.44
C LYS A 100 8.42 -10.75 2.92
N PHE A 101 8.24 -9.80 2.01
CA PHE A 101 7.67 -8.50 2.30
C PHE A 101 6.25 -8.61 2.88
N LEU A 102 5.36 -9.33 2.20
CA LEU A 102 3.98 -9.50 2.63
C LEU A 102 3.87 -10.23 3.96
N HIS A 103 4.66 -11.28 4.16
CA HIS A 103 4.71 -11.99 5.43
C HIS A 103 5.12 -11.06 6.59
N ALA A 104 6.15 -10.24 6.38
CA ALA A 104 6.58 -9.26 7.38
C ALA A 104 5.52 -8.19 7.65
N LEU A 105 4.89 -7.65 6.60
CA LEU A 105 3.86 -6.63 6.70
C LEU A 105 2.60 -7.16 7.41
N ALA A 106 2.07 -8.30 6.97
CA ALA A 106 0.87 -8.92 7.53
C ALA A 106 1.05 -9.29 9.01
N ASN A 107 2.18 -9.90 9.37
CA ASN A 107 2.46 -10.24 10.77
C ASN A 107 2.57 -8.99 11.65
N LYS A 108 3.14 -7.91 11.13
CA LYS A 108 3.23 -6.63 11.84
C LYS A 108 1.86 -6.01 12.06
N MET A 109 0.98 -6.06 11.06
CA MET A 109 -0.41 -5.60 11.19
C MET A 109 -1.16 -6.42 12.23
N ARG A 110 -1.04 -7.75 12.16
CA ARG A 110 -1.64 -8.69 13.13
C ARG A 110 -1.17 -8.43 14.56
N GLN A 111 0.14 -8.23 14.77
CA GLN A 111 0.69 -7.91 16.10
C GLN A 111 0.13 -6.61 16.67
N LYS A 112 -0.16 -5.63 15.81
CA LYS A 112 -0.72 -4.33 16.20
C LYS A 112 -2.25 -4.30 16.24
N GLY A 113 -2.94 -5.37 15.85
CA GLY A 113 -4.41 -5.38 15.72
C GLY A 113 -4.94 -4.49 14.60
N ILE A 114 -4.11 -4.19 13.59
CA ILE A 114 -4.46 -3.34 12.45
C ILE A 114 -4.94 -4.23 11.31
N LYS A 115 -6.02 -3.85 10.63
CA LYS A 115 -6.54 -4.59 9.47
C LYS A 115 -5.70 -4.31 8.23
N ILE A 116 -5.41 -5.34 7.43
CA ILE A 116 -4.76 -5.19 6.13
C ILE A 116 -5.68 -5.69 5.01
N TYR A 117 -5.81 -4.89 3.96
CA TYR A 117 -6.52 -5.24 2.74
C TYR A 117 -5.50 -5.33 1.60
N ILE A 118 -5.41 -6.51 0.98
CA ILE A 118 -4.50 -6.76 -0.13
C ILE A 118 -5.33 -6.88 -1.40
N ILE A 119 -5.13 -5.97 -2.34
CA ILE A 119 -5.77 -5.99 -3.64
C ILE A 119 -4.89 -6.81 -4.58
N SER A 120 -5.48 -7.73 -5.34
CA SER A 120 -4.80 -8.56 -6.33
C SER A 120 -5.74 -8.85 -7.49
N MET A 121 -5.19 -9.01 -8.68
CA MET A 121 -5.89 -9.57 -9.85
C MET A 121 -5.80 -11.09 -9.79
N GLU A 122 -6.94 -11.77 -10.02
CA GLU A 122 -7.12 -13.22 -9.86
C GLU A 122 -6.00 -14.04 -10.55
N ASP A 123 -5.69 -13.73 -11.81
CA ASP A 123 -4.72 -14.50 -12.60
C ASP A 123 -3.24 -14.17 -12.33
N LYS A 124 -2.93 -13.27 -11.40
CA LYS A 124 -1.59 -12.68 -11.25
C LYS A 124 -0.90 -12.96 -9.92
N HIS A 125 -1.28 -14.01 -9.21
CA HIS A 125 -0.61 -14.37 -7.96
C HIS A 125 -0.66 -15.88 -7.66
N PRO A 126 0.43 -16.45 -7.11
CA PRO A 126 0.41 -17.82 -6.60
C PRO A 126 -0.57 -17.99 -5.43
N ALA A 127 -1.26 -19.14 -5.37
CA ALA A 127 -2.12 -19.49 -4.23
C ALA A 127 -1.39 -19.49 -2.87
N SER A 128 -0.05 -19.59 -2.88
CA SER A 128 0.77 -19.50 -1.68
C SER A 128 0.70 -18.15 -0.96
N PHE A 129 0.18 -17.10 -1.61
CA PHE A 129 -0.04 -15.80 -0.98
C PHE A 129 -1.31 -15.75 -0.12
N PHE A 130 -2.27 -16.65 -0.35
CA PHE A 130 -3.51 -16.70 0.43
C PHE A 130 -3.30 -17.10 1.89
N VAL A 131 -2.18 -17.75 2.21
CA VAL A 131 -1.84 -18.13 3.59
C VAL A 131 -1.64 -16.91 4.50
N PHE A 132 -1.47 -15.72 3.93
CA PHE A 132 -1.34 -14.46 4.69
C PHE A 132 -2.68 -13.79 4.98
N CYS A 133 -3.74 -14.21 4.29
CA CYS A 133 -5.07 -13.63 4.38
C CYS A 133 -5.92 -14.43 5.37
N ASP A 134 -6.58 -13.73 6.29
CA ASP A 134 -7.57 -14.35 7.19
C ASP A 134 -8.91 -14.58 6.47
N GLU A 135 -9.19 -13.79 5.42
CA GLU A 135 -10.39 -13.86 4.57
C GLU A 135 -10.02 -13.53 3.12
N ILE A 136 -10.69 -14.17 2.15
CA ILE A 136 -10.57 -13.89 0.72
C ILE A 136 -11.95 -13.49 0.22
N VAL A 137 -12.02 -12.36 -0.48
CA VAL A 137 -13.25 -11.84 -1.08
C VAL A 137 -13.05 -11.76 -2.58
N ASP A 138 -13.71 -12.67 -3.31
CA ASP A 138 -13.75 -12.67 -4.77
C ASP A 138 -14.97 -11.87 -5.24
N GLY A 139 -14.78 -11.02 -6.26
CA GLY A 139 -15.79 -10.08 -6.73
C GLY A 139 -15.82 -9.93 -8.25
#